data_AF-A0A1S8AXH3-F1
#
_entry.id   AF-A0A1S8AXH3-F1
#
_cell.length_a   1.000
_cell.length_b   1.000
_cell.length_c   1.000
_cell.angle_alpha   90.00
_cell.angle_beta   90.00
_cell.angle_gamma   90.00
#
_symmetry.space_group_name_H-M   'P 1'
#
loop_
_entity.id
_entity.type
_entity.pdbx_description
1 polymer ?
#
loop_
_entity_poly.entity_id
_entity_poly.type
_entity_poly.pdbx_seq_one_letter_code
_entity_poly.pdbx_strand_id
1 'polypeptide(L)'
;MADHEDELVDAVRELTRTVDALRAELEESGPRRPPLRPPTPRELLRVTDEVALPAALAVLETGVRALEAFQRGLRVVRTEREVRSRTSTAAASTGERADRLRETTLSSLDTVLSELQRAASSGQLPADDEARDLLAEARELRDDVDSRLRAAAETDTEATDLDRSDGAGGVTIDIEEGPLGDAGPDGADGEPDPAVDVDAELETLRDQYGEDDSSDSDADSANENASSGGENDDGTADGSSDEN
;
A
#
# COMPACT_ATOMS: atom_id res chain seq x y z
N MET A 1 -14.29 3.70 -42.01
CA MET A 1 -14.64 2.36 -41.48
C MET A 1 -14.45 1.28 -42.55
N ALA A 2 -14.91 1.47 -43.78
CA ALA A 2 -14.67 0.50 -44.87
C ALA A 2 -13.16 0.24 -45.15
N ASP A 3 -12.33 1.28 -45.14
CA ASP A 3 -10.90 1.14 -45.48
C ASP A 3 -10.11 0.25 -44.49
N HIS A 4 -10.51 0.22 -43.21
CA HIS A 4 -9.83 -0.61 -42.20
C HIS A 4 -10.25 -2.08 -42.32
N GLU A 5 -11.47 -2.34 -42.80
CA GLU A 5 -11.95 -3.71 -43.03
C GLU A 5 -11.28 -4.31 -44.26
N ASP A 6 -11.10 -3.51 -45.32
CA ASP A 6 -10.40 -3.93 -46.54
C ASP A 6 -8.90 -4.20 -46.26
N GLU A 7 -8.23 -3.35 -45.47
CA GLU A 7 -6.84 -3.57 -45.05
C GLU A 7 -6.68 -4.83 -44.19
N LEU A 8 -7.63 -5.11 -43.30
CA LEU A 8 -7.64 -6.33 -42.49
C LEU A 8 -7.83 -7.57 -43.37
N VAL A 9 -8.73 -7.53 -44.35
CA VAL A 9 -8.99 -8.63 -45.28
C VAL A 9 -7.75 -8.93 -46.13
N ASP A 10 -7.04 -7.90 -46.57
CA ASP A 10 -5.80 -8.05 -47.33
C ASP A 10 -4.66 -8.60 -46.47
N ALA A 11 -4.50 -8.12 -45.24
CA ALA A 11 -3.53 -8.65 -44.29
C ALA A 11 -3.78 -10.13 -43.94
N VAL A 12 -5.05 -10.53 -43.77
CA VAL A 12 -5.44 -11.93 -43.51
C VAL A 12 -5.17 -12.81 -44.74
N ARG A 13 -5.39 -12.31 -45.96
CA ARG A 13 -5.08 -13.04 -47.20
C ARG A 13 -3.58 -13.24 -47.38
N GLU A 14 -2.78 -12.21 -47.10
CA GLU A 14 -1.31 -12.27 -47.15
C GLU A 14 -0.78 -13.28 -46.12
N LEU A 15 -1.34 -13.26 -44.90
CA LEU A 15 -0.99 -14.22 -43.85
C LEU A 15 -1.37 -15.65 -44.23
N THR A 16 -2.56 -15.85 -44.80
CA THR A 16 -2.99 -17.19 -45.23
C THR A 16 -2.07 -17.73 -46.33
N ARG A 17 -1.69 -16.87 -47.29
CA ARG A 17 -0.76 -17.24 -48.36
C ARG A 17 0.64 -17.57 -47.86
N THR A 18 1.15 -16.83 -46.89
CA THR A 18 2.46 -17.11 -46.28
C THR A 18 2.43 -18.38 -45.42
N VAL A 19 1.34 -18.63 -44.68
CA VAL A 19 1.15 -19.88 -43.94
C VAL A 19 1.04 -21.08 -44.87
N ASP A 20 0.32 -20.98 -45.99
CA ASP A 20 0.23 -22.05 -46.99
C ASP A 20 1.58 -22.31 -47.67
N ALA A 21 2.34 -21.25 -47.97
CA ALA A 21 3.70 -21.39 -48.51
C ALA A 21 4.65 -22.08 -47.52
N LEU A 22 4.62 -21.68 -46.25
CA LEU A 22 5.41 -22.31 -45.18
C LEU A 22 4.98 -23.75 -44.92
N ARG A 23 3.68 -24.05 -45.04
CA ARG A 23 3.15 -25.41 -44.91
C ARG A 23 3.58 -26.29 -46.08
N ALA A 24 3.55 -25.77 -47.31
CA ALA A 24 4.03 -26.46 -48.49
C ALA A 24 5.54 -26.74 -48.39
N GLU A 25 6.32 -25.78 -47.91
CA GLU A 25 7.76 -25.94 -47.66
C GLU A 25 8.04 -26.95 -46.54
N LEU A 26 7.20 -26.98 -45.48
CA LEU A 26 7.30 -27.96 -44.40
C LEU A 26 6.88 -29.37 -44.83
N GLU A 27 5.88 -29.50 -45.71
CA GLU A 27 5.46 -30.77 -46.31
C GLU A 27 6.49 -31.29 -47.34
N GLU A 28 7.11 -30.39 -48.12
CA GLU A 28 8.23 -30.72 -49.02
C GLU A 28 9.50 -31.10 -48.24
N SER A 29 9.70 -30.48 -47.07
CA SER A 29 10.72 -30.84 -46.06
C SER A 29 10.29 -32.01 -45.16
N GLY A 30 9.18 -32.68 -45.49
CA GLY A 30 8.65 -33.81 -44.75
C GLY A 30 9.75 -34.85 -44.47
N PRO A 31 9.81 -35.41 -43.25
CA PRO A 31 10.94 -36.19 -42.82
C PRO A 31 11.04 -37.42 -43.71
N ARG A 32 12.10 -37.49 -44.53
CA ARG A 32 12.65 -38.76 -44.99
C ARG A 32 13.12 -39.49 -43.75
N ARG A 33 12.17 -40.08 -43.00
CA ARG A 33 12.41 -40.79 -41.76
C ARG A 33 13.43 -41.87 -42.09
N PRO A 34 14.66 -41.79 -41.57
CA PRO A 34 15.49 -42.97 -41.52
C PRO A 34 14.72 -44.03 -40.71
N PRO A 35 14.95 -45.33 -40.95
CA PRO A 35 14.31 -46.36 -40.15
C PRO A 35 14.48 -46.02 -38.67
N LEU A 36 13.37 -46.02 -37.91
CA LEU A 36 13.32 -45.69 -36.49
C LEU A 36 14.28 -46.60 -35.72
N ARG A 37 15.54 -46.20 -35.64
CA ARG A 37 16.49 -46.79 -34.72
C ARG A 37 16.15 -46.25 -33.34
N PRO A 38 16.11 -47.12 -32.32
CA PRO A 38 16.01 -46.64 -30.95
C PRO A 38 17.17 -45.68 -30.68
N PRO A 39 16.91 -44.54 -30.03
CA PRO A 39 17.93 -43.52 -29.80
C PRO A 39 19.07 -44.11 -28.98
N THR A 40 20.29 -43.76 -29.35
CA THR A 40 21.46 -44.15 -28.57
C THR A 40 21.53 -43.32 -27.28
N PRO A 41 22.08 -43.85 -26.18
CA PRO A 41 22.21 -43.10 -24.92
C PRO A 41 22.93 -41.75 -25.08
N ARG A 42 23.84 -41.64 -26.06
CA ARG A 42 24.54 -40.39 -26.40
C ARG A 42 23.63 -39.36 -27.08
N GLU A 43 22.67 -39.79 -27.88
CA GLU A 43 21.68 -38.88 -28.48
C GLU A 43 20.71 -38.34 -27.43
N LEU A 44 20.35 -39.14 -26.41
CA LEU A 44 19.54 -38.67 -25.29
C LEU A 44 20.28 -37.60 -24.47
N LEU A 45 21.56 -37.84 -24.15
CA LEU A 45 22.39 -36.85 -23.46
C LEU A 45 22.53 -35.55 -24.26
N ARG A 46 22.64 -35.67 -25.59
CA ARG A 46 22.71 -34.52 -26.48
C ARG A 46 21.41 -33.73 -26.52
N VAL A 47 20.25 -34.41 -26.53
CA VAL A 47 18.93 -33.74 -26.47
C VAL A 47 18.71 -33.06 -25.11
N THR A 48 19.17 -33.66 -24.01
CA THR A 48 19.08 -33.00 -22.71
C THR A 48 19.97 -31.76 -22.63
N ASP A 49 21.15 -31.78 -23.25
CA ASP A 49 22.05 -30.64 -23.29
C ASP A 49 21.55 -29.53 -24.24
N GLU A 50 21.03 -29.90 -25.41
CA GLU A 50 20.56 -28.94 -26.42
C GLU A 50 19.17 -28.36 -26.11
N VAL A 51 18.32 -29.08 -25.36
CA VAL A 51 16.91 -28.69 -25.17
C VAL A 51 16.46 -28.70 -23.71
N ALA A 52 16.65 -29.81 -22.99
CA ALA A 52 16.03 -29.96 -21.67
C ALA A 52 16.68 -29.06 -20.61
N LEU A 53 18.02 -28.99 -20.58
CA LEU A 53 18.79 -28.14 -19.69
C LEU A 53 18.53 -26.64 -19.97
N PRO A 54 18.59 -26.15 -21.23
CA PRO A 54 18.23 -24.77 -21.54
C PRO A 54 16.79 -24.41 -21.16
N ALA A 55 15.82 -25.31 -21.41
CA ALA A 55 14.43 -25.07 -21.04
C ALA A 55 14.26 -25.01 -19.52
N ALA A 56 14.89 -25.93 -18.78
CA ALA A 56 14.87 -25.91 -17.32
C ALA A 56 15.52 -24.62 -16.77
N LEU A 57 16.66 -24.20 -17.34
CA LEU A 57 17.31 -22.96 -16.96
C LEU A 57 16.42 -21.74 -17.23
N ALA A 58 15.74 -21.68 -18.37
CA ALA A 58 14.82 -20.59 -18.70
C ALA A 58 13.65 -20.50 -17.71
N VAL A 59 13.11 -21.65 -17.28
CA VAL A 59 12.08 -21.70 -16.23
C VAL A 59 12.62 -21.15 -14.91
N LEU A 60 13.83 -21.54 -14.51
CA LEU A 60 14.47 -21.01 -13.30
C LEU A 60 14.73 -19.50 -13.40
N GLU A 61 15.26 -19.01 -14.53
CA GLU A 61 15.52 -17.58 -14.73
C GLU A 61 14.22 -16.77 -14.67
N THR A 62 13.14 -17.31 -15.25
CA THR A 62 11.80 -16.70 -15.17
C THR A 62 11.32 -16.66 -13.71
N GLY A 63 11.56 -17.73 -12.95
CA GLY A 63 11.28 -17.77 -11.52
C GLY A 63 12.04 -16.69 -10.74
N VAL A 64 13.35 -16.55 -10.98
CA VAL A 64 14.18 -15.50 -10.36
C VAL A 64 13.66 -14.11 -10.71
N ARG A 65 13.37 -13.83 -11.99
CA ARG A 65 12.80 -12.53 -12.40
C ARG A 65 11.45 -12.25 -11.76
N ALA A 66 10.60 -13.27 -11.56
CA ALA A 66 9.34 -13.13 -10.86
C ALA A 66 9.56 -12.77 -9.37
N LEU A 67 10.52 -13.41 -8.71
CA LEU A 67 10.90 -13.08 -7.33
C LEU A 67 11.49 -11.67 -7.22
N GLU A 68 12.33 -11.24 -8.17
CA GLU A 68 12.86 -9.87 -8.21
C GLU A 68 11.76 -8.83 -8.42
N ALA A 69 10.81 -9.12 -9.32
CA ALA A 69 9.63 -8.27 -9.52
C ALA A 69 8.79 -8.17 -8.25
N PHE A 70 8.61 -9.28 -7.53
CA PHE A 70 7.92 -9.31 -6.25
C PHE A 70 8.66 -8.49 -5.17
N GLN A 71 9.99 -8.62 -5.07
CA GLN A 71 10.80 -7.79 -4.17
C GLN A 71 10.67 -6.30 -4.49
N ARG A 72 10.64 -5.95 -5.79
CA ARG A 72 10.43 -4.58 -6.24
C ARG A 72 9.03 -4.08 -5.87
N GLY A 73 8.01 -4.94 -5.98
CA GLY A 73 6.64 -4.66 -5.51
C GLY A 73 6.58 -4.40 -4.00
N LEU A 74 7.21 -5.24 -3.18
CA LEU A 74 7.29 -5.04 -1.73
C LEU A 74 8.00 -3.73 -1.36
N ARG A 75 9.05 -3.34 -2.10
CA ARG A 75 9.71 -2.05 -1.91
C ARG A 75 8.75 -0.89 -2.17
N VAL A 76 7.93 -0.95 -3.22
CA VAL A 76 6.91 0.08 -3.52
C VAL A 76 5.90 0.19 -2.37
N VAL A 77 5.36 -0.93 -1.88
CA VAL A 77 4.39 -0.93 -0.77
C VAL A 77 4.97 -0.34 0.52
N ARG A 78 6.23 -0.67 0.86
CA ARG A 78 6.93 -0.06 2.00
C ARG A 78 7.08 1.46 1.83
N THR A 79 7.44 1.90 0.64
CA THR A 79 7.58 3.33 0.32
C THR A 79 6.24 4.06 0.43
N GLU A 80 5.16 3.44 -0.06
CA GLU A 80 3.80 3.99 0.02
C GLU A 80 3.33 4.13 1.47
N ARG A 81 3.61 3.14 2.32
CA ARG A 81 3.28 3.21 3.75
C ARG A 81 4.03 4.33 4.47
N GLU A 82 5.30 4.55 4.13
CA GLU A 82 6.06 5.70 4.65
C GLU A 82 5.50 7.05 4.18
N VAL A 83 5.17 7.16 2.88
CA VAL A 83 4.56 8.39 2.32
C VAL A 83 3.21 8.67 2.97
N ARG A 84 2.39 7.63 3.19
CA ARG A 84 1.10 7.75 3.88
C ARG A 84 1.28 8.20 5.33
N SER A 85 2.26 7.66 6.05
CA SER A 85 2.57 8.10 7.42
C SER A 85 2.98 9.57 7.47
N ARG A 86 3.90 10.00 6.59
CA ARG A 86 4.32 11.42 6.46
C ARG A 86 3.15 12.32 6.07
N THR A 87 2.28 11.87 5.18
CA THR A 87 1.08 12.59 4.75
C THR A 87 0.05 12.69 5.88
N SER A 88 -0.12 11.65 6.68
CA SER A 88 -1.00 11.66 7.86
C SER A 88 -0.54 12.68 8.90
N THR A 89 0.78 12.81 9.12
CA THR A 89 1.32 13.84 10.02
C THR A 89 1.10 15.25 9.46
N ALA A 90 1.30 15.43 8.16
CA ALA A 90 1.02 16.69 7.48
C ALA A 90 -0.48 17.06 7.53
N ALA A 91 -1.36 16.09 7.31
CA ALA A 91 -2.82 16.24 7.38
C ALA A 91 -3.26 16.61 8.81
N ALA A 92 -2.73 15.95 9.84
CA ALA A 92 -3.00 16.32 11.24
C ALA A 92 -2.60 17.77 11.55
N SER A 93 -1.42 18.19 11.09
CA SER A 93 -0.96 19.58 11.26
C SER A 93 -1.81 20.62 10.50
N THR A 94 -2.47 20.18 9.42
CA THR A 94 -3.37 21.01 8.62
C THR A 94 -4.75 21.11 9.29
N GLY A 95 -5.26 20.01 9.84
CA GLY A 95 -6.48 19.98 10.65
C GLY A 95 -6.41 20.94 11.83
N GLU A 96 -5.32 20.92 12.58
CA GLU A 96 -5.10 21.85 13.71
C GLU A 96 -5.13 23.33 13.29
N ARG A 97 -4.65 23.65 12.08
CA ARG A 97 -4.73 25.02 11.53
C ARG A 97 -6.15 25.38 11.12
N ALA A 98 -6.87 24.43 10.51
CA ALA A 98 -8.27 24.60 10.14
C ALA A 98 -9.16 24.80 11.38
N ASP A 99 -8.93 24.05 12.45
CA ASP A 99 -9.68 24.19 13.71
C ASP A 99 -9.45 25.56 14.36
N ARG A 100 -8.19 26.05 14.42
CA ARG A 100 -7.93 27.42 14.88
C ARG A 100 -8.62 28.47 14.01
N LEU A 101 -8.56 28.32 12.68
CA LEU A 101 -9.25 29.25 11.78
C LEU A 101 -10.75 29.24 12.02
N ARG A 102 -11.35 28.06 12.17
CA ARG A 102 -12.77 27.89 12.49
C ARG A 102 -13.13 28.60 13.80
N GLU A 103 -12.36 28.39 14.86
CA GLU A 103 -12.62 29.02 16.16
C GLU A 103 -12.49 30.54 16.09
N THR A 104 -11.48 31.05 15.38
CA THR A 104 -11.30 32.49 15.16
C THR A 104 -12.45 33.10 14.36
N THR A 105 -12.93 32.37 13.35
CA THR A 105 -14.05 32.82 12.50
C THR A 105 -15.37 32.80 13.27
N LEU A 106 -15.61 31.77 14.09
CA LEU A 106 -16.77 31.68 14.97
C LEU A 106 -16.78 32.80 16.02
N SER A 107 -15.62 33.10 16.63
CA SER A 107 -15.47 34.22 17.58
C SER A 107 -15.74 35.57 16.91
N SER A 108 -15.27 35.75 15.67
CA SER A 108 -15.56 36.95 14.88
C SER A 108 -17.06 37.06 14.56
N LEU A 109 -17.72 35.94 14.22
CA LEU A 109 -19.16 35.91 13.96
C LEU A 109 -19.98 36.29 15.21
N ASP A 110 -19.62 35.75 16.38
CA ASP A 110 -20.27 36.06 17.65
C ASP A 110 -20.13 37.55 18.03
N THR A 111 -18.95 38.11 17.75
CA THR A 111 -18.68 39.55 17.94
C THR A 111 -19.58 40.39 17.03
N VAL A 112 -19.64 40.08 15.73
CA VAL A 112 -20.47 40.82 14.76
C VAL A 112 -21.96 40.65 15.08
N LEU A 113 -22.41 39.48 15.53
CA LEU A 113 -23.79 39.25 15.96
C LEU A 113 -24.14 40.05 17.22
N SER A 114 -23.23 40.13 18.19
CA SER A 114 -23.39 40.98 19.38
C SER A 114 -23.47 42.46 19.02
N GLU A 115 -22.67 42.89 18.05
CA GLU A 115 -22.65 44.27 17.56
C GLU A 115 -23.93 44.59 16.76
N LEU A 116 -24.41 43.67 15.93
CA LEU A 116 -25.69 43.76 15.23
C LEU A 116 -26.86 43.82 16.21
N GLN A 117 -26.85 42.98 17.25
CA GLN A 117 -27.89 42.96 18.27
C GLN A 117 -27.90 44.25 19.09
N ARG A 118 -26.72 44.83 19.34
CA ARG A 118 -26.57 46.16 19.96
C ARG A 118 -27.08 47.27 19.05
N ALA A 119 -26.73 47.24 17.76
CA ALA A 119 -27.18 48.21 16.76
C ALA A 119 -28.71 48.17 16.59
N ALA A 120 -29.30 46.99 16.43
CA ALA A 120 -30.74 46.79 16.33
C ALA A 120 -31.49 47.27 17.59
N SER A 121 -30.94 47.00 18.78
CA SER A 121 -31.53 47.46 20.05
C SER A 121 -31.41 48.97 20.24
N SER A 122 -30.37 49.60 19.67
CA SER A 122 -30.16 51.05 19.71
C SER A 122 -31.00 51.82 18.69
N GLY A 123 -31.67 51.12 17.75
CA GLY A 123 -32.46 51.75 16.70
C GLY A 123 -31.64 52.31 15.53
N GLN A 124 -30.31 52.22 15.57
CA GLN A 124 -29.44 52.34 14.39
C GLN A 124 -29.50 51.02 13.59
N LEU A 125 -30.63 50.77 12.93
CA LEU A 125 -30.67 49.74 11.89
C LEU A 125 -30.21 50.41 10.59
N PRO A 126 -29.04 50.04 10.02
CA PRO A 126 -28.55 50.63 8.79
C PRO A 126 -29.52 50.25 7.66
N ALA A 127 -30.35 51.20 7.22
CA ALA A 127 -31.13 51.09 5.99
C ALA A 127 -30.32 51.62 4.79
N ASP A 128 -28.98 51.51 4.89
CA ASP A 128 -28.01 52.04 3.95
C ASP A 128 -28.04 51.23 2.66
N ASP A 129 -28.03 51.94 1.53
CA ASP A 129 -27.99 51.33 0.20
C ASP A 129 -26.78 50.40 0.02
N GLU A 130 -25.66 50.72 0.68
CA GLU A 130 -24.47 49.89 0.72
C GLU A 130 -24.71 48.50 1.34
N ALA A 131 -25.59 48.40 2.35
CA ALA A 131 -25.98 47.11 2.92
C ALA A 131 -26.88 46.31 1.96
N ARG A 132 -27.68 46.98 1.12
CA ARG A 132 -28.47 46.31 0.07
C ARG A 132 -27.57 45.78 -1.04
N ASP A 133 -26.56 46.55 -1.44
CA ASP A 133 -25.57 46.13 -2.45
C ASP A 133 -24.75 44.94 -1.95
N LEU A 134 -24.25 44.96 -0.71
CA LEU A 134 -23.52 43.82 -0.13
C LEU A 134 -24.40 42.56 0.00
N LEU A 135 -25.68 42.71 0.33
CA LEU A 135 -26.62 41.58 0.36
C LEU A 135 -26.93 41.03 -1.05
N ALA A 136 -26.93 41.88 -2.07
CA ALA A 136 -27.07 41.45 -3.46
C ALA A 136 -25.82 40.69 -3.91
N GLU A 137 -24.63 41.22 -3.62
CA GLU A 137 -23.34 40.60 -3.94
C GLU A 137 -23.15 39.26 -3.20
N ALA A 138 -23.53 39.18 -1.92
CA ALA A 138 -23.50 37.93 -1.16
C ALA A 138 -24.46 36.87 -1.72
N ARG A 139 -25.61 37.27 -2.27
CA ARG A 139 -26.54 36.35 -2.95
C ARG A 139 -25.95 35.84 -4.26
N GLU A 140 -25.36 36.72 -5.05
CA GLU A 140 -24.67 36.35 -6.30
C GLU A 140 -23.51 35.39 -6.04
N LEU A 141 -22.68 35.66 -5.03
CA LEU A 141 -21.57 34.79 -4.66
C LEU A 141 -22.03 33.40 -4.18
N ARG A 142 -23.13 33.34 -3.41
CA ARG A 142 -23.71 32.06 -2.98
C ARG A 142 -24.19 31.25 -4.18
N ASP A 143 -24.84 31.90 -5.14
CA ASP A 143 -25.38 31.22 -6.32
C ASP A 143 -24.22 30.72 -7.24
N ASP A 144 -23.09 31.44 -7.33
CA ASP A 144 -21.87 30.97 -8.01
C ASP A 144 -21.26 29.73 -7.32
N VAL A 145 -21.16 29.75 -5.98
CA VAL A 145 -20.64 28.60 -5.21
C VAL A 145 -21.53 27.38 -5.38
N ASP A 146 -22.86 27.54 -5.30
CA ASP A 146 -23.81 26.44 -5.53
C ASP A 146 -23.70 25.89 -6.96
N SER A 147 -23.46 26.76 -7.96
CA SER A 147 -23.22 26.34 -9.34
C SER A 147 -21.94 25.51 -9.46
N ARG A 148 -20.84 25.95 -8.85
CA ARG A 148 -19.56 25.21 -8.85
C ARG A 148 -19.65 23.90 -8.10
N LEU A 149 -20.34 23.86 -6.97
CA LEU A 149 -20.51 22.64 -6.18
C LEU A 149 -21.34 21.61 -6.94
N ARG A 150 -22.40 22.05 -7.63
CA ARG A 150 -23.21 21.17 -8.48
C ARG A 150 -22.41 20.62 -9.67
N ALA A 151 -21.64 21.47 -10.35
CA ALA A 151 -20.76 21.05 -11.44
C ALA A 151 -19.68 20.03 -10.99
N ALA A 152 -19.12 20.23 -9.80
CA ALA A 152 -18.17 19.30 -9.21
C ALA A 152 -18.84 17.94 -8.88
N ALA A 153 -20.04 17.96 -8.31
CA ALA A 153 -20.80 16.74 -7.99
C ALA A 153 -21.22 15.94 -9.24
N GLU A 154 -21.57 16.62 -10.33
CA GLU A 154 -21.89 15.97 -11.61
C GLU A 154 -20.65 15.27 -12.20
N THR A 155 -19.49 15.92 -12.17
CA THR A 155 -18.21 15.35 -12.63
C THR A 155 -17.82 14.09 -11.82
N ASP A 156 -18.04 14.11 -10.52
CA ASP A 156 -17.74 12.99 -9.61
C ASP A 156 -18.69 11.79 -9.83
N THR A 157 -19.96 12.08 -10.17
CA THR A 157 -20.96 11.06 -10.49
C THR A 157 -20.63 10.37 -11.83
N GLU A 158 -20.23 11.13 -12.86
CA GLU A 158 -19.79 10.56 -14.15
C GLU A 158 -18.56 9.65 -13.98
N ALA A 159 -17.62 10.01 -13.11
CA ALA A 159 -16.46 9.17 -12.81
C ALA A 159 -16.86 7.85 -12.10
N THR A 160 -17.85 7.90 -11.22
CA THR A 160 -18.33 6.74 -10.46
C THR A 160 -19.18 5.78 -11.32
N ASP A 161 -19.96 6.30 -12.26
CA ASP A 161 -20.78 5.48 -13.18
C ASP A 161 -19.92 4.74 -14.22
N LEU A 162 -18.77 5.29 -14.62
CA LEU A 162 -17.79 4.58 -15.46
C LEU A 162 -17.16 3.39 -14.72
N ASP A 163 -16.81 3.54 -13.44
CA ASP A 163 -16.26 2.47 -12.59
C ASP A 163 -17.28 1.34 -12.31
N ARG A 164 -18.56 1.68 -12.13
CA ARG A 164 -19.63 0.69 -11.92
C ARG A 164 -19.96 -0.16 -13.14
N SER A 165 -19.70 0.35 -14.35
CA SER A 165 -19.96 -0.39 -15.59
C SER A 165 -18.93 -1.49 -15.88
N ASP A 166 -17.76 -1.45 -15.23
CA ASP A 166 -16.67 -2.43 -15.34
C ASP A 166 -16.58 -3.38 -14.11
N GLY A 167 -17.37 -3.12 -13.06
CA GLY A 167 -17.34 -3.82 -11.77
C GLY A 167 -18.19 -5.10 -11.65
N ALA A 168 -18.75 -5.62 -12.74
CA ALA A 168 -19.56 -6.86 -12.71
C ALA A 168 -18.72 -8.16 -12.63
N GLY A 169 -17.46 -8.07 -12.19
CA GLY A 169 -16.51 -9.18 -12.08
C GLY A 169 -15.80 -9.31 -10.73
N GLY A 170 -16.31 -8.67 -9.67
CA GLY A 170 -15.74 -8.80 -8.33
C GLY A 170 -16.00 -10.18 -7.73
N VAL A 171 -14.93 -10.95 -7.47
CA VAL A 171 -15.00 -12.23 -6.74
C VAL A 171 -15.36 -11.96 -5.28
N THR A 172 -16.58 -12.30 -4.88
CA THR A 172 -16.99 -12.35 -3.46
C THR A 172 -16.52 -13.69 -2.87
N ILE A 173 -15.58 -13.65 -1.94
CA ILE A 173 -15.18 -14.82 -1.14
C ILE A 173 -16.09 -14.88 0.08
N ASP A 174 -16.99 -15.86 0.12
CA ASP A 174 -17.73 -16.20 1.33
C ASP A 174 -16.78 -16.86 2.32
N ILE A 175 -16.53 -16.19 3.45
CA ILE A 175 -15.82 -16.76 4.59
C ILE A 175 -16.88 -17.36 5.50
N GLU A 176 -16.98 -18.69 5.49
CA GLU A 176 -17.81 -19.43 6.44
C GLU A 176 -17.06 -19.49 7.78
N GLU A 177 -17.54 -18.74 8.76
CA GLU A 177 -16.97 -18.68 10.10
C GLU A 177 -17.21 -20.01 10.82
N GLY A 178 -16.18 -20.87 10.85
CA GLY A 178 -16.22 -22.16 11.52
C GLY A 178 -16.46 -22.00 13.02
N PRO A 179 -17.22 -22.92 13.66
CA PRO A 179 -17.61 -22.78 15.05
C PRO A 179 -16.37 -22.79 15.96
N LEU A 180 -16.25 -21.77 16.81
CA LEU A 180 -15.26 -21.71 17.89
C LEU A 180 -15.51 -22.92 18.81
N GLY A 181 -14.74 -23.98 18.60
CA GLY A 181 -14.81 -25.22 19.37
C GLY A 181 -14.31 -25.01 20.79
N ASP A 182 -15.24 -24.91 21.74
CA ASP A 182 -15.01 -25.17 23.15
C ASP A 182 -14.74 -26.68 23.32
N ALA A 183 -13.49 -27.08 23.18
CA ALA A 183 -13.07 -28.47 23.35
C ALA A 183 -12.74 -28.75 24.81
N GLY A 184 -13.77 -29.15 25.57
CA GLY A 184 -13.60 -29.94 26.79
C GLY A 184 -12.99 -31.32 26.46
N PRO A 185 -12.29 -31.96 27.42
CA PRO A 185 -11.45 -33.12 27.13
C PRO A 185 -12.29 -34.40 27.19
N ASP A 186 -12.83 -34.84 26.06
CA ASP A 186 -13.29 -36.23 25.90
C ASP A 186 -13.54 -36.54 24.43
N GLY A 187 -12.72 -37.43 23.86
CA GLY A 187 -12.97 -38.00 22.53
C GLY A 187 -11.68 -38.34 21.78
N ALA A 188 -11.26 -39.59 21.90
CA ALA A 188 -10.18 -40.19 21.13
C ALA A 188 -10.49 -40.21 19.61
N ASP A 189 -9.40 -40.32 18.83
CA ASP A 189 -9.32 -40.62 17.39
C ASP A 189 -9.29 -39.44 16.40
N GLY A 190 -8.56 -38.38 16.76
CA GLY A 190 -7.94 -37.48 15.78
C GLY A 190 -6.43 -37.51 15.99
N GLU A 191 -5.64 -37.68 14.92
CA GLU A 191 -4.20 -37.43 14.96
C GLU A 191 -3.98 -36.09 15.68
N PRO A 192 -3.15 -36.01 16.73
CA PRO A 192 -2.91 -34.73 17.38
C PRO A 192 -2.36 -33.78 16.32
N ASP A 193 -3.06 -32.65 16.10
CA ASP A 193 -2.47 -31.53 15.36
C ASP A 193 -1.07 -31.33 15.93
N PRO A 194 -0.02 -31.22 15.09
CA PRO A 194 1.34 -31.12 15.56
C PRO A 194 1.42 -29.89 16.44
N ALA A 195 1.42 -30.11 17.75
CA ALA A 195 1.59 -29.06 18.74
C ALA A 195 2.98 -28.49 18.48
N VAL A 196 3.02 -27.29 17.89
CA VAL A 196 4.26 -26.61 17.57
C VAL A 196 4.94 -26.28 18.90
N ASP A 197 6.04 -26.97 19.20
CA ASP A 197 6.87 -26.67 20.37
C ASP A 197 7.61 -25.35 20.12
N VAL A 198 6.93 -24.26 20.46
CA VAL A 198 7.44 -22.89 20.29
C VAL A 198 8.80 -22.72 20.99
N ASP A 199 9.03 -23.42 22.11
CA ASP A 199 10.30 -23.37 22.82
C ASP A 199 11.46 -23.94 21.99
N ALA A 200 11.24 -25.05 21.28
CA ALA A 200 12.25 -25.65 20.41
C ALA A 200 12.52 -24.78 19.18
N GLU A 201 11.47 -24.21 18.58
CA GLU A 201 11.60 -23.29 17.45
C GLU A 201 12.27 -21.96 17.83
N LEU A 202 12.05 -21.48 19.07
CA LEU A 202 12.73 -20.29 19.57
C LEU A 202 14.21 -20.54 19.88
N GLU A 203 14.58 -21.75 20.28
CA GLU A 203 15.99 -22.12 20.48
C GLU A 203 16.75 -22.15 19.15
N THR A 204 16.16 -22.71 18.09
CA THR A 204 16.78 -22.72 16.75
C THR A 204 16.88 -21.32 16.15
N LEU A 205 15.87 -20.47 16.35
CA LEU A 205 15.92 -19.05 15.97
C LEU A 205 16.96 -18.27 16.78
N ARG A 206 17.15 -18.61 18.07
CA ARG A 206 18.19 -18.02 18.92
C ARG A 206 19.59 -18.44 18.50
N ASP A 207 19.81 -19.69 18.12
CA ASP A 207 21.10 -20.17 17.61
C ASP A 207 21.43 -19.54 16.24
N GLN A 208 20.41 -19.33 15.39
CA GLN A 208 20.59 -18.72 14.07
C GLN A 208 20.87 -17.20 14.12
N TYR A 209 20.33 -16.49 15.11
CA TYR A 209 20.39 -15.01 15.16
C TYR A 209 20.97 -14.42 16.46
N GLY A 210 21.23 -15.25 17.49
CA GLY A 210 21.79 -14.83 18.77
C GLY A 210 23.33 -14.81 18.81
N GLU A 211 23.98 -15.50 17.88
CA GLU A 211 25.44 -15.54 17.77
C GLU A 211 26.07 -14.24 17.22
N ASP A 212 25.28 -13.35 16.62
CA ASP A 212 25.78 -12.11 16.01
C ASP A 212 25.97 -10.92 17.00
N ASP A 213 25.67 -11.10 18.30
CA ASP A 213 25.82 -10.05 19.34
C ASP A 213 26.80 -10.43 20.47
N SER A 214 27.72 -11.38 20.22
CA SER A 214 28.81 -11.66 21.16
C SER A 214 30.17 -11.80 20.46
N SER A 215 30.58 -10.73 19.77
CA SER A 215 32.00 -10.51 19.45
C SER A 215 32.60 -9.48 20.40
N ASP A 216 33.59 -9.92 21.17
CA ASP A 216 34.67 -9.11 21.77
C ASP A 216 34.31 -8.07 22.85
N SER A 217 34.30 -8.55 24.10
CA SER A 217 34.92 -7.79 25.19
C SER A 217 35.74 -8.70 26.10
N ASP A 218 36.74 -9.35 25.53
CA ASP A 218 37.93 -9.74 26.29
C ASP A 218 38.68 -8.45 26.67
N ALA A 219 38.31 -7.88 27.81
CA ALA A 219 39.10 -6.88 28.51
C ALA A 219 39.40 -7.40 29.91
N ASP A 220 40.64 -7.86 30.05
CA ASP A 220 41.37 -8.22 31.26
C ASP A 220 40.80 -7.68 32.58
N SER A 221 40.47 -8.63 33.46
CA SER A 221 40.36 -8.37 34.89
C SER A 221 41.76 -8.21 35.50
N ALA A 222 42.08 -7.01 35.96
CA ALA A 222 43.03 -6.80 37.05
C ALA A 222 42.59 -5.62 37.93
N ASN A 223 41.62 -5.93 38.79
CA ASN A 223 41.22 -5.14 39.93
C ASN A 223 42.29 -5.23 41.03
N GLU A 224 43.04 -4.15 41.27
CA GLU A 224 43.56 -3.80 42.60
C GLU A 224 43.65 -2.28 42.73
N ASN A 225 42.63 -1.65 43.31
CA ASN A 225 42.89 -0.44 44.10
C ASN A 225 42.13 -0.50 45.41
N ALA A 226 42.90 -0.87 46.43
CA ALA A 226 42.50 -0.78 47.81
C ALA A 226 42.49 0.68 48.27
N SER A 227 41.48 0.97 49.08
CA SER A 227 41.54 1.87 50.23
C SER A 227 41.28 3.34 50.02
N SER A 228 40.56 3.83 51.03
CA SER A 228 40.72 5.14 51.65
C SER A 228 39.98 6.30 51.02
N GLY A 229 38.87 6.66 51.67
CA GLY A 229 38.98 7.85 52.50
C GLY A 229 37.84 8.87 52.34
N GLY A 230 37.14 9.06 53.45
CA GLY A 230 36.54 10.35 53.84
C GLY A 230 35.12 10.57 53.31
N GLU A 231 34.11 10.50 54.14
CA GLU A 231 33.72 11.50 55.17
C GLU A 231 32.94 12.68 54.60
N ASN A 232 31.71 12.75 55.12
CA ASN A 232 30.87 13.94 55.37
C ASN A 232 30.28 14.57 54.10
N ASP A 233 29.12 15.21 54.13
CA ASP A 233 28.43 15.85 55.24
C ASP A 233 26.96 16.04 54.87
N ASP A 234 26.15 16.09 55.92
CA ASP A 234 24.78 16.55 55.93
C ASP A 234 24.68 18.02 55.42
N GLY A 235 23.56 18.37 54.82
CA GLY A 235 23.38 19.68 54.18
C GLY A 235 21.95 19.95 53.75
N THR A 236 21.05 20.00 54.73
CA THR A 236 19.73 20.61 54.64
C THR A 236 19.80 22.11 54.27
N ALA A 237 18.96 22.55 53.32
CA ALA A 237 18.40 23.92 53.19
C ALA A 237 17.42 23.89 52.01
N ASP A 238 16.11 23.88 52.21
CA ASP A 238 15.26 25.04 52.54
C ASP A 238 15.46 26.24 51.59
N GLY A 239 14.36 26.61 50.93
CA GLY A 239 14.27 27.62 49.90
C GLY A 239 12.81 27.88 49.54
N SER A 240 12.06 28.29 50.57
CA SER A 240 10.77 28.97 50.43
C SER A 240 10.90 30.33 49.75
N SER A 241 9.74 30.95 49.47
CA SER A 241 9.50 32.38 49.22
C SER A 241 9.90 32.97 47.86
N ASP A 242 9.20 33.95 47.29
CA ASP A 242 7.81 34.43 47.37
C ASP A 242 7.70 35.54 46.29
N GLU A 243 6.45 35.85 45.92
CA GLU A 243 5.90 37.18 45.58
C GLU A 243 6.58 38.22 44.64
N ASN A 244 5.65 38.81 43.87
CA ASN A 244 5.58 40.14 43.22
C ASN A 244 6.12 40.32 41.79
#